data_AF-A0A2T7PEP9-F1
#
_entry.id   AF-A0A2T7PEP9-F1
#
_cell.length_a   1.000
_cell.length_b   1.000
_cell.length_c   1.000
_cell.angle_alpha   90.00
_cell.angle_beta   90.00
_cell.angle_gamma   90.00
#
_symmetry.space_group_name_H-M   'P 1'
#
loop_
_entity.id
_entity.type
_entity.pdbx_description
1 polymer ?
#
loop_
_entity_poly.entity_id
_entity_poly.type
_entity_poly.pdbx_seq_one_letter_code
_entity_poly.pdbx_strand_id
1 'polypeptide(L)'
;MLSVYVCVSGGVLAVCFDSLAAIKDMQALFTKQQVSPMFQAIVVDKALLKTMKVRKLTLRVRLWQDEVDACVTEMTHINGVKIDIHTRPRDVELLQTVRRYQRDHLAGDVQKLHDLEATFDQHLSEFLLVVKRSLPQRMDSLPNLKEFQTTMTVAMGTGSAGMEHVRNYLSTLDFLRVLLEQIQDHVLFPLSLIPARCETEKQQEWKRAMKSTCAEMQRLLKPSTALKEATFKGWEGKVLPRERTLFMGLISLVPLGLEKVSDIDHLLDEYATNFPGVI
;
A
#
# COMPACT_ATOMS: atom_id res chain seq x y z
N MET A 1 16.95 0.21 -19.13
CA MET A 1 15.61 0.65 -18.72
C MET A 1 14.97 1.12 -20.01
N LEU A 2 14.05 0.35 -20.59
CA LEU A 2 13.48 0.61 -21.91
C LEU A 2 12.12 1.28 -21.73
N SER A 3 11.94 2.43 -22.37
CA SER A 3 10.74 3.26 -22.27
C SER A 3 9.85 3.01 -23.49
N VAL A 4 8.59 2.61 -23.28
CA VAL A 4 7.57 2.63 -24.32
C VAL A 4 6.84 3.96 -24.26
N TYR A 5 6.87 4.71 -25.35
CA TYR A 5 6.24 6.03 -25.47
C TYR A 5 4.76 5.86 -25.83
N VAL A 6 3.86 6.41 -25.01
CA VAL A 6 2.45 6.56 -25.36
C VAL A 6 2.24 7.97 -25.89
N CYS A 7 1.98 8.12 -27.19
CA CYS A 7 1.72 9.43 -27.80
C CYS A 7 0.23 9.71 -27.96
N VAL A 8 -0.17 10.85 -27.40
CA VAL A 8 -1.37 11.59 -27.75
C VAL A 8 -0.89 12.98 -28.15
N SER A 9 -1.62 13.69 -28.99
CA SER A 9 -1.35 15.07 -29.39
C SER A 9 -1.44 16.04 -28.20
N GLY A 10 -0.48 15.93 -27.27
CA GLY A 10 -0.50 16.41 -25.89
C GLY A 10 -0.10 15.29 -24.91
N GLY A 11 1.08 15.42 -24.29
CA GLY A 11 1.61 14.55 -23.23
C GLY A 11 2.10 13.17 -23.72
N VAL A 12 3.36 12.84 -23.42
CA VAL A 12 3.91 11.50 -23.65
C VAL A 12 4.15 10.83 -22.30
N LEU A 13 3.55 9.65 -22.08
CA LEU A 13 3.83 8.83 -20.92
C LEU A 13 4.79 7.70 -21.34
N ALA A 14 5.99 7.72 -20.78
CA ALA A 14 6.97 6.65 -20.93
C ALA A 14 6.73 5.59 -19.85
N VAL A 15 6.45 4.35 -20.26
CA VAL A 15 6.32 3.21 -19.34
C VAL A 15 7.55 2.32 -19.49
N CYS A 16 8.29 2.13 -18.40
CA CYS A 16 9.48 1.30 -18.40
C CYS A 16 9.17 -0.11 -17.93
N PHE A 17 9.61 -1.11 -18.71
CA PHE A 17 9.45 -2.51 -18.35
C PHE A 17 10.76 -3.12 -17.86
N ASP A 18 10.68 -3.90 -16.80
CA ASP A 18 11.80 -4.60 -16.15
C ASP A 18 11.86 -6.09 -16.51
N SER A 19 10.78 -6.65 -17.10
CA SER A 19 10.71 -8.04 -17.55
C SER A 19 9.90 -8.21 -18.85
N LEU A 20 10.20 -9.28 -19.60
CA LEU A 20 9.40 -9.70 -20.77
C LEU A 20 7.96 -10.04 -20.37
N ALA A 21 7.76 -10.57 -19.16
CA ALA A 21 6.43 -10.84 -18.63
C ALA A 21 5.61 -9.55 -18.47
N ALA A 22 6.20 -8.50 -17.89
CA ALA A 22 5.52 -7.22 -17.74
C ALA A 22 5.11 -6.58 -19.08
N ILE A 23 5.94 -6.71 -20.12
CA ILE A 23 5.56 -6.27 -21.48
C ILE A 23 4.36 -7.05 -21.99
N LYS A 24 4.38 -8.39 -21.87
CA LYS A 24 3.28 -9.26 -22.32
C LYS A 24 1.98 -9.00 -21.56
N ASP A 25 2.07 -8.79 -20.25
CA ASP A 25 0.91 -8.46 -19.42
C ASP A 25 0.31 -7.12 -19.82
N MET A 26 1.14 -6.10 -20.10
CA MET A 26 0.65 -4.82 -20.62
C MET A 26 -0.03 -4.99 -21.99
N GLN A 27 0.60 -5.72 -22.92
CA GLN A 27 -0.01 -6.02 -24.23
C GLN A 27 -1.37 -6.72 -24.08
N ALA A 28 -1.49 -7.67 -23.14
CA ALA A 28 -2.74 -8.36 -22.87
C ALA A 28 -3.82 -7.40 -22.32
N LEU A 29 -3.46 -6.53 -21.38
CA LEU A 29 -4.36 -5.49 -20.86
C LEU A 29 -4.77 -4.49 -21.95
N PHE A 30 -3.85 -4.11 -22.83
CA PHE A 30 -4.11 -3.21 -23.94
C PHE A 30 -5.09 -3.82 -24.94
N THR A 31 -4.86 -5.08 -25.31
CA THR A 31 -5.73 -5.85 -26.21
C THR A 31 -7.15 -6.00 -25.64
N LYS A 32 -7.26 -6.18 -24.31
CA LYS A 32 -8.54 -6.20 -23.59
C LYS A 32 -9.18 -4.82 -23.41
N GLN A 33 -8.59 -3.75 -23.95
CA GLN A 33 -9.04 -2.36 -23.80
C GLN A 33 -9.12 -1.87 -22.33
N GLN A 34 -8.37 -2.50 -21.42
CA GLN A 34 -8.41 -2.19 -19.98
C GLN A 34 -7.45 -1.06 -19.59
N VAL A 35 -6.44 -0.80 -20.41
CA VAL A 35 -5.38 0.18 -20.11
C VAL A 35 -5.91 1.63 -20.09
N SER A 36 -6.73 2.03 -21.07
CA SER A 36 -7.28 3.40 -21.10
C SER A 36 -8.16 3.70 -19.88
N PRO A 37 -9.10 2.83 -19.46
CA PRO A 37 -9.84 2.99 -18.20
C PRO A 37 -8.95 3.08 -16.96
N MET A 38 -7.88 2.28 -16.87
CA MET A 38 -6.95 2.32 -15.74
C MET A 38 -6.24 3.67 -15.64
N PHE A 39 -5.66 4.17 -16.73
CA PHE A 39 -4.99 5.47 -16.73
C PHE A 39 -5.97 6.62 -16.50
N GLN A 40 -7.19 6.53 -17.05
CA GLN A 40 -8.25 7.48 -16.79
C GLN A 40 -8.55 7.61 -15.29
N ALA A 41 -8.62 6.49 -14.56
CA ALA A 41 -8.89 6.48 -13.13
C ALA A 41 -7.72 7.02 -12.29
N ILE A 42 -6.48 6.83 -12.75
CA ILE A 42 -5.27 7.30 -12.05
C ILE A 42 -5.08 8.81 -12.24
N VAL A 43 -5.25 9.30 -13.46
CA VAL A 43 -4.86 10.67 -13.82
C VAL A 43 -6.03 11.65 -13.69
N VAL A 44 -7.28 11.21 -13.92
CA VAL A 44 -8.44 12.11 -13.97
C VAL A 44 -9.29 11.98 -12.72
N ASP A 45 -9.11 12.91 -11.79
CA ASP A 45 -9.97 13.06 -10.62
C ASP A 45 -10.88 14.30 -10.72
N LYS A 46 -11.81 14.43 -9.76
CA LYS A 46 -12.75 15.55 -9.70
C LYS A 46 -12.06 16.89 -9.42
N ALA A 47 -10.92 16.89 -8.73
CA ALA A 47 -10.18 18.10 -8.40
C ALA A 47 -9.52 18.67 -9.65
N LEU A 48 -8.86 17.82 -10.44
CA LEU A 48 -8.24 18.16 -11.72
C LEU A 48 -9.26 18.75 -12.70
N LEU A 49 -10.42 18.11 -12.87
CA LEU A 49 -11.49 18.61 -13.74
C LEU A 49 -11.99 19.99 -13.31
N LYS A 50 -12.14 20.22 -12.00
CA LYS A 50 -12.54 21.51 -11.43
C LYS A 50 -11.48 22.58 -11.66
N THR A 51 -10.21 22.26 -11.43
CA THR A 51 -9.07 23.17 -11.63
C THR A 51 -8.91 23.57 -13.09
N MET A 52 -9.02 22.60 -14.01
CA MET A 52 -8.93 22.84 -15.44
C MET A 52 -10.21 23.41 -16.07
N LYS A 53 -11.28 23.59 -15.27
CA LYS A 53 -12.60 24.08 -15.71
C LYS A 53 -13.18 23.30 -16.89
N VAL A 54 -12.93 21.99 -16.94
CA VAL A 54 -13.43 21.08 -17.98
C VAL A 54 -14.40 20.07 -17.39
N ARG A 55 -15.48 19.79 -18.14
CA ARG A 55 -16.55 18.87 -17.68
C ARG A 55 -16.17 17.40 -17.80
N LYS A 56 -15.29 17.07 -18.76
CA LYS A 56 -14.83 15.72 -19.04
C LYS A 56 -13.45 15.78 -19.68
N LEU A 57 -12.53 15.00 -19.15
CA LEU A 57 -11.23 14.73 -19.74
C LEU A 57 -11.21 13.24 -20.09
N THR A 58 -10.81 12.86 -21.30
CA THR A 58 -10.74 11.45 -21.72
C THR A 58 -9.34 11.15 -22.21
N LEU A 59 -8.67 10.20 -21.57
CA LEU A 59 -7.37 9.68 -21.97
C LEU A 59 -7.57 8.51 -22.93
N ARG A 60 -6.92 8.61 -24.09
CA ARG A 60 -6.84 7.50 -25.05
C ARG A 60 -5.41 7.02 -25.08
N VAL A 61 -5.19 5.78 -24.67
CA VAL A 61 -3.87 5.16 -24.73
C VAL A 61 -3.69 4.53 -26.10
N ARG A 62 -2.54 4.80 -26.73
CA ARG A 62 -2.07 4.11 -27.92
C ARG A 62 -0.81 3.34 -27.58
N LEU A 63 -0.76 2.08 -28.03
CA LEU A 63 0.43 1.26 -27.96
C LEU A 63 0.99 1.13 -29.38
N TRP A 64 2.25 1.50 -29.55
CA TRP A 64 2.97 1.33 -30.81
C TRP A 64 3.59 -0.06 -30.84
N GLN A 65 3.09 -0.90 -31.73
CA GLN A 65 3.48 -2.31 -31.77
C GLN A 65 4.96 -2.49 -32.15
N ASP A 66 5.47 -1.64 -33.04
CA ASP A 66 6.88 -1.54 -33.42
C ASP A 66 7.80 -1.23 -32.23
N GLU A 67 7.42 -0.27 -31.37
CA GLU A 67 8.15 0.03 -30.13
C GLU A 67 8.13 -1.15 -29.15
N VAL A 68 7.01 -1.86 -29.08
CA VAL A 68 6.90 -3.04 -28.21
C VAL A 68 7.73 -4.20 -28.76
N ASP A 69 7.70 -4.46 -30.05
CA ASP A 69 8.47 -5.53 -30.69
C ASP A 69 9.98 -5.25 -30.58
N ALA A 70 10.39 -3.99 -30.70
CA ALA A 70 11.76 -3.55 -30.44
C ALA A 70 12.17 -3.79 -28.99
N CYS A 71 11.31 -3.42 -28.02
CA CYS A 71 11.54 -3.70 -26.61
C CYS A 71 11.62 -5.20 -26.32
N VAL A 72 10.73 -6.02 -26.89
CA VAL A 72 10.75 -7.49 -26.73
C VAL A 72 12.04 -8.07 -27.30
N THR A 73 12.45 -7.63 -28.49
CA THR A 73 13.68 -8.10 -29.14
C THR A 73 14.91 -7.76 -28.30
N GLU A 74 15.03 -6.51 -27.88
CA GLU A 74 16.14 -6.05 -27.03
C GLU A 74 16.14 -6.76 -25.67
N MET A 75 14.97 -6.92 -25.04
CA MET A 75 14.87 -7.65 -23.78
C MET A 75 15.21 -9.13 -23.91
N THR A 76 14.89 -9.74 -25.05
CA THR A 76 15.25 -11.13 -25.35
C THR A 76 16.76 -11.27 -25.55
N HIS A 77 17.40 -10.30 -26.19
CA HIS A 77 18.87 -10.29 -26.40
C HIS A 77 19.66 -10.05 -25.11
N ILE A 78 19.10 -9.31 -24.15
CA ILE A 78 19.77 -9.04 -22.86
C ILE A 78 19.31 -10.02 -21.76
N ASN A 79 18.42 -10.97 -22.08
CA ASN A 79 17.87 -11.89 -21.10
C ASN A 79 18.98 -12.84 -20.58
N GLY A 80 19.22 -12.82 -19.27
CA GLY A 80 20.23 -13.66 -18.60
C GLY A 80 21.52 -12.94 -18.18
N VAL A 81 21.75 -11.70 -18.63
CA VAL A 81 22.91 -10.91 -18.17
C VAL A 81 22.56 -10.23 -16.85
N LYS A 82 23.09 -10.77 -15.74
CA LYS A 82 23.05 -10.09 -14.44
C LYS A 82 23.92 -8.84 -14.50
N ILE A 83 23.41 -7.73 -13.99
CA ILE A 83 24.16 -6.47 -13.92
C ILE A 83 24.52 -6.25 -12.46
N ASP A 84 25.80 -6.14 -12.16
CA ASP A 84 26.25 -5.79 -10.82
C ASP A 84 25.78 -4.37 -10.46
N ILE A 85 25.07 -4.23 -9.34
CA ILE A 85 24.56 -2.95 -8.85
C ILE A 85 25.70 -1.95 -8.58
N HIS A 86 26.90 -2.44 -8.23
CA HIS A 86 28.09 -1.62 -7.99
C HIS A 86 28.52 -0.81 -9.21
N THR A 87 28.16 -1.28 -10.40
CA THR A 87 28.44 -0.56 -11.66
C THR A 87 27.46 0.59 -11.91
N ARG A 88 26.49 0.81 -11.02
CA ARG A 88 25.38 1.76 -11.19
C ARG A 88 25.25 2.66 -9.95
N PRO A 89 25.99 3.78 -9.91
CA PRO A 89 26.02 4.68 -8.75
C PRO A 89 24.65 5.16 -8.28
N ARG A 90 23.72 5.41 -9.22
CA ARG A 90 22.33 5.79 -8.90
C ARG A 90 21.58 4.69 -8.15
N ASP A 91 21.76 3.43 -8.55
CA ASP A 91 21.01 2.32 -7.94
C ASP A 91 21.56 2.02 -6.53
N VAL A 92 22.87 2.20 -6.34
CA VAL A 92 23.53 2.22 -5.02
C VAL A 92 22.97 3.35 -4.13
N GLU A 93 22.89 4.57 -4.65
CA GLU A 93 22.34 5.72 -3.92
C GLU A 93 20.88 5.51 -3.50
N LEU A 94 20.06 4.90 -4.37
CA LEU A 94 18.69 4.52 -4.05
C LEU A 94 18.65 3.51 -2.90
N LEU A 95 19.48 2.46 -2.92
CA LEU A 95 19.54 1.48 -1.85
C LEU A 95 19.99 2.10 -0.52
N GLN A 96 21.01 2.97 -0.56
CA GLN A 96 21.50 3.69 0.61
C GLN A 96 20.44 4.64 1.18
N THR A 97 19.66 5.30 0.33
CA THR A 97 18.55 6.17 0.75
C THR A 97 17.46 5.37 1.46
N VAL A 98 17.07 4.23 0.89
CA VAL A 98 16.08 3.33 1.50
C VAL A 98 16.58 2.81 2.85
N ARG A 99 17.86 2.42 2.96
CA ARG A 99 18.45 1.95 4.22
C ARG A 99 18.53 3.04 5.28
N ARG A 100 18.86 4.26 4.87
CA ARG A 100 18.83 5.41 5.77
C ARG A 100 17.43 5.64 6.31
N TYR A 101 16.42 5.62 5.44
CA TYR A 101 15.03 5.74 5.88
C TYR A 101 14.63 4.62 6.85
N GLN A 102 15.01 3.38 6.56
CA GLN A 102 14.71 2.25 7.44
C GLN A 102 15.26 2.45 8.85
N ARG A 103 16.54 2.81 8.94
CA ARG A 103 17.25 2.99 10.21
C ARG A 103 16.78 4.22 10.97
N ASP A 104 16.61 5.35 10.27
CA ASP A 104 16.40 6.65 10.91
C ASP A 104 14.90 6.90 11.19
N HIS A 105 13.99 6.19 10.51
CA HIS A 105 12.53 6.39 10.62
C HIS A 105 11.76 5.09 10.84
N LEU A 106 11.81 4.14 9.90
CA LEU A 106 10.91 2.98 9.89
C LEU A 106 11.02 2.14 11.17
N ALA A 107 12.22 1.87 11.66
CA ALA A 107 12.43 1.11 12.89
C ALA A 107 11.79 1.80 14.11
N GLY A 108 11.87 3.13 14.18
CA GLY A 108 11.21 3.91 15.23
C GLY A 108 9.69 3.91 15.11
N ASP A 109 9.17 3.99 13.88
CA ASP A 109 7.73 3.92 13.62
C ASP A 109 7.14 2.53 13.90
N VAL A 110 7.88 1.46 13.62
CA VAL A 110 7.53 0.07 14.00
C VAL A 110 7.42 -0.04 15.52
N GLN A 111 8.42 0.45 16.26
CA GLN A 111 8.39 0.42 17.72
C GLN A 111 7.20 1.23 18.27
N LYS A 112 6.96 2.41 17.73
CA LYS A 112 5.81 3.24 18.11
C LYS A 112 4.48 2.52 17.83
N LEU A 113 4.36 1.83 16.71
CA LEU A 113 3.17 1.05 16.38
C LEU A 113 2.97 -0.14 17.34
N HIS A 114 4.06 -0.75 17.78
CA HIS A 114 4.05 -1.79 18.81
C HIS A 114 3.53 -1.23 20.15
N ASP A 115 3.98 -0.04 20.56
CA ASP A 115 3.51 0.61 21.78
C ASP A 115 2.03 1.01 21.70
N LEU A 116 1.58 1.47 20.52
CA LEU A 116 0.19 1.81 20.24
C LEU A 116 -0.72 0.57 20.25
N GLU A 117 -0.27 -0.56 19.69
CA GLU A 117 -1.00 -1.83 19.74
C GLU A 117 -1.11 -2.34 21.17
N ALA A 118 -0.03 -2.31 21.95
CA ALA A 118 -0.04 -2.73 23.35
C ALA A 118 -0.98 -1.85 24.20
N THR A 119 -0.96 -0.54 23.97
CA THR A 119 -1.88 0.41 24.64
C THR A 119 -3.33 0.16 24.23
N PHE A 120 -3.57 -0.16 22.96
CA PHE A 120 -4.91 -0.50 22.48
C PHE A 120 -5.42 -1.80 23.09
N ASP A 121 -4.56 -2.81 23.20
CA ASP A 121 -4.88 -4.09 23.84
C ASP A 121 -5.26 -3.92 25.31
N GLN A 122 -4.48 -3.15 26.06
CA GLN A 122 -4.74 -2.85 27.47
C GLN A 122 -6.11 -2.20 27.68
N HIS A 123 -6.55 -1.35 26.75
CA HIS A 123 -7.82 -0.62 26.82
C HIS A 123 -8.93 -1.20 25.93
N LEU A 124 -8.75 -2.44 25.45
CA LEU A 124 -9.65 -3.05 24.48
C LEU A 124 -11.06 -3.22 25.06
N SER A 125 -11.16 -3.59 26.33
CA SER A 125 -12.46 -3.81 26.99
C SER A 125 -13.26 -2.52 27.13
N GLU A 126 -12.61 -1.43 27.55
CA GLU A 126 -13.23 -0.10 27.63
C GLU A 126 -13.63 0.40 26.24
N PHE A 127 -12.77 0.21 25.24
CA PHE A 127 -13.05 0.54 23.85
C PHE A 127 -14.31 -0.16 23.36
N LEU A 128 -14.38 -1.50 23.50
CA LEU A 128 -15.53 -2.31 23.06
C LEU A 128 -16.82 -1.86 23.75
N LEU A 129 -16.76 -1.59 25.06
CA LEU A 129 -17.91 -1.10 25.83
C LEU A 129 -18.42 0.25 25.32
N VAL A 130 -17.51 1.20 25.08
CA VAL A 130 -17.85 2.55 24.60
C VAL A 130 -18.42 2.50 23.19
N VAL A 131 -17.81 1.73 22.30
CA VAL A 131 -18.33 1.54 20.94
C VAL A 131 -19.72 0.93 21.01
N LYS A 132 -19.92 -0.17 21.75
CA LYS A 132 -21.22 -0.84 21.86
C LYS A 132 -22.33 0.09 22.38
N ARG A 133 -22.04 0.96 23.34
CA ARG A 133 -22.99 1.96 23.88
C ARG A 133 -23.34 3.05 22.88
N SER A 134 -22.42 3.33 21.95
CA SER A 134 -22.54 4.41 20.96
C SER A 134 -23.20 3.95 19.67
N LEU A 135 -23.27 2.64 19.43
CA LEU A 135 -23.93 2.07 18.26
C LEU A 135 -25.46 2.12 18.40
N PRO A 136 -26.22 2.28 17.30
CA PRO A 136 -27.67 2.19 17.31
C PRO A 136 -28.16 0.84 17.88
N GLN A 137 -29.30 0.85 18.59
CA GLN A 137 -29.90 -0.39 19.06
C GLN A 137 -30.22 -1.31 17.87
N ARG A 138 -29.79 -2.58 17.93
CA ARG A 138 -29.92 -3.64 16.89
C ARG A 138 -28.89 -3.61 15.75
N MET A 139 -27.75 -2.94 15.91
CA MET A 139 -26.66 -3.08 14.94
C MET A 139 -25.86 -4.37 15.21
N ASP A 140 -26.06 -5.38 14.36
CA ASP A 140 -25.39 -6.69 14.47
C ASP A 140 -24.06 -6.77 13.71
N SER A 141 -23.79 -5.80 12.83
CA SER A 141 -22.52 -5.72 12.08
C SER A 141 -22.16 -4.28 11.75
N LEU A 142 -20.85 -4.00 11.74
CA LEU A 142 -20.28 -2.77 11.19
C LEU A 142 -19.72 -3.07 9.81
N PRO A 143 -20.31 -2.53 8.73
CA PRO A 143 -19.92 -2.94 7.39
C PRO A 143 -18.56 -2.38 6.99
N ASN A 144 -18.22 -1.14 7.36
CA ASN A 144 -17.00 -0.47 6.91
C ASN A 144 -16.54 0.63 7.90
N LEU A 145 -15.30 1.11 7.72
CA LEU A 145 -14.69 2.15 8.58
C LEU A 145 -15.43 3.50 8.50
N LYS A 146 -16.01 3.85 7.34
CA LYS A 146 -16.74 5.11 7.16
C LYS A 146 -17.95 5.19 8.09
N GLU A 147 -18.74 4.12 8.16
CA GLU A 147 -19.91 4.06 9.02
C GLU A 147 -19.54 4.07 10.50
N PHE A 148 -18.47 3.35 10.87
CA PHE A 148 -17.90 3.41 12.21
C PHE A 148 -17.49 4.85 12.58
N GLN A 149 -16.66 5.49 11.76
CA GLN A 149 -16.19 6.86 12.00
C GLN A 149 -17.35 7.87 12.08
N THR A 150 -18.35 7.74 11.20
CA THR A 150 -19.54 8.61 11.22
C THR A 150 -20.31 8.46 12.53
N THR A 151 -20.55 7.22 12.96
CA THR A 151 -21.28 6.93 14.21
C THR A 151 -20.52 7.45 15.42
N MET A 152 -19.20 7.22 15.49
CA MET A 152 -18.37 7.71 16.59
C MET A 152 -18.29 9.24 16.61
N THR A 153 -18.24 9.90 15.45
CA THR A 153 -18.24 11.37 15.37
C THR A 153 -19.50 11.97 15.96
N VAL A 154 -20.67 11.40 15.64
CA VAL A 154 -21.95 11.82 16.22
C VAL A 154 -21.95 11.59 17.74
N ALA A 155 -21.53 10.42 18.19
CA ALA A 155 -21.52 10.07 19.62
C ALA A 155 -20.51 10.89 20.44
N MET A 156 -19.41 11.35 19.83
CA MET A 156 -18.47 12.29 20.45
C MET A 156 -19.08 13.69 20.60
N GLY A 157 -19.85 14.14 19.60
CA GLY A 157 -20.55 15.44 19.64
C GLY A 157 -21.62 15.54 20.73
N THR A 158 -22.13 14.40 21.21
CA THR A 158 -23.13 14.33 22.30
C THR A 158 -22.53 14.18 23.70
N GLY A 159 -21.20 14.24 23.87
CA GLY A 159 -20.56 14.23 25.18
C GLY A 159 -20.46 12.85 25.85
N SER A 160 -20.42 11.77 25.07
CA SER A 160 -20.31 10.40 25.60
C SER A 160 -19.02 10.18 26.39
N ALA A 161 -19.13 9.66 27.62
CA ALA A 161 -17.97 9.32 28.45
C ALA A 161 -17.16 8.15 27.85
N GLY A 162 -15.83 8.15 28.06
CA GLY A 162 -14.93 7.08 27.61
C GLY A 162 -14.48 7.15 26.14
N MET A 163 -14.82 8.23 25.42
CA MET A 163 -14.45 8.42 24.00
C MET A 163 -12.96 8.62 23.73
N GLU A 164 -12.13 8.71 24.77
CA GLU A 164 -10.68 8.81 24.62
C GLU A 164 -10.09 7.58 23.93
N HIS A 165 -10.50 6.37 24.32
CA HIS A 165 -10.00 5.14 23.70
C HIS A 165 -10.40 5.03 22.22
N VAL A 166 -11.58 5.54 21.86
CA VAL A 166 -12.03 5.61 20.46
C VAL A 166 -11.19 6.62 19.67
N ARG A 167 -10.90 7.79 20.25
CA ARG A 167 -10.01 8.80 19.63
C ARG A 167 -8.59 8.26 19.44
N ASN A 168 -8.04 7.59 20.44
CA ASN A 168 -6.72 6.98 20.36
C ASN A 168 -6.66 5.91 19.27
N TYR A 169 -7.67 5.03 19.20
CA TYR A 169 -7.80 4.03 18.13
C TYR A 169 -7.84 4.67 16.73
N LEU A 170 -8.68 5.69 16.53
CA LEU A 170 -8.76 6.40 15.24
C LEU A 170 -7.44 7.07 14.88
N SER A 171 -6.77 7.69 15.86
CA SER A 171 -5.44 8.28 15.68
C SER A 171 -4.39 7.23 15.30
N THR A 172 -4.46 6.02 15.85
CA THR A 172 -3.58 4.91 15.46
C THR A 172 -3.82 4.49 14.01
N LEU A 173 -5.07 4.42 13.57
CA LEU A 173 -5.39 4.13 12.17
C LEU A 173 -4.89 5.22 11.22
N ASP A 174 -5.00 6.49 11.60
CA ASP A 174 -4.49 7.61 10.80
C ASP A 174 -2.96 7.60 10.74
N PHE A 175 -2.29 7.35 11.85
CA PHE A 175 -0.84 7.14 11.87
C PHE A 175 -0.43 6.00 10.93
N LEU A 176 -1.14 4.87 10.97
CA LEU A 176 -0.86 3.73 10.10
C LEU A 176 -1.06 4.06 8.62
N ARG A 177 -2.09 4.84 8.26
CA ARG A 177 -2.28 5.31 6.87
C ARG A 177 -1.11 6.14 6.39
N VAL A 178 -0.69 7.13 7.18
CA VAL A 178 0.46 7.99 6.85
C VAL A 178 1.73 7.16 6.72
N LEU A 179 1.97 6.23 7.64
CA LEU A 179 3.14 5.36 7.60
C LEU A 179 3.18 4.50 6.33
N LEU A 180 2.05 3.92 5.91
CA LEU A 180 1.98 3.13 4.68
C LEU A 180 2.20 3.98 3.42
N GLU A 181 1.76 5.24 3.41
CA GLU A 181 2.07 6.19 2.33
C GLU A 181 3.57 6.50 2.30
N GLN A 182 4.18 6.74 3.46
CA GLN A 182 5.62 6.97 3.56
C GLN A 182 6.45 5.75 3.14
N ILE A 183 6.04 4.54 3.50
CA ILE A 183 6.66 3.29 3.03
C ILE A 183 6.54 3.18 1.50
N GLN A 184 5.38 3.52 0.94
CA GLN A 184 5.19 3.51 -0.51
C GLN A 184 6.17 4.46 -1.22
N ASP A 185 6.34 5.67 -0.69
CA ASP A 185 7.11 6.74 -1.34
C ASP A 185 8.62 6.65 -1.07
N HIS A 186 9.04 6.27 0.13
CA HIS A 186 10.44 6.27 0.56
C HIS A 186 11.11 4.90 0.50
N VAL A 187 10.33 3.81 0.41
CA VAL A 187 10.86 2.44 0.30
C VAL A 187 10.47 1.82 -1.04
N LEU A 188 9.18 1.61 -1.27
CA LEU A 188 8.74 0.79 -2.40
C LEU A 188 8.96 1.45 -3.75
N PHE A 189 8.76 2.77 -3.85
CA PHE A 189 9.02 3.52 -5.07
C PHE A 189 10.51 3.52 -5.43
N PRO A 190 11.46 3.89 -4.56
CA PRO A 190 12.89 3.77 -4.84
C PRO A 190 13.32 2.36 -5.25
N LEU A 191 12.86 1.32 -4.53
CA LEU A 191 13.17 -0.07 -4.88
C LEU A 191 12.59 -0.49 -6.24
N SER A 192 11.48 0.12 -6.68
CA SER A 192 10.93 -0.12 -8.01
C SER A 192 11.77 0.46 -9.14
N LEU A 193 12.61 1.45 -8.84
CA LEU A 193 13.54 2.04 -9.80
C LEU A 193 14.80 1.18 -9.99
N ILE A 194 15.15 0.35 -9.00
CA ILE A 194 16.25 -0.62 -9.10
C ILE A 194 15.85 -1.72 -10.10
N PRO A 195 16.59 -1.89 -11.20
CA PRO A 195 16.21 -2.83 -12.25
C PRO A 195 16.30 -4.28 -11.77
N ALA A 196 15.33 -5.11 -12.16
CA ALA A 196 15.26 -6.53 -11.79
C ALA A 196 16.54 -7.33 -12.12
N ARG A 197 17.30 -6.91 -13.13
CA ARG A 197 18.58 -7.55 -13.52
C ARG A 197 19.71 -7.35 -12.51
N CYS A 198 19.58 -6.38 -11.62
CA CYS A 198 20.49 -6.18 -10.49
C CYS A 198 20.11 -7.06 -9.30
N GLU A 199 18.93 -7.67 -9.32
CA GLU A 199 18.37 -8.42 -8.21
C GLU A 199 18.46 -9.94 -8.46
N THR A 200 18.62 -10.69 -7.37
CA THR A 200 18.35 -12.13 -7.36
C THR A 200 16.85 -12.40 -7.45
N GLU A 201 16.47 -13.63 -7.82
CA GLU A 201 15.06 -14.05 -7.84
C GLU A 201 14.39 -13.84 -6.48
N LYS A 202 15.10 -14.17 -5.39
CA LYS A 202 14.63 -13.97 -4.01
C LYS A 202 14.41 -12.48 -3.68
N GLN A 203 15.28 -11.58 -4.12
CA GLN A 203 15.09 -10.13 -3.97
C GLN A 203 13.89 -9.61 -4.75
N GLN A 204 13.66 -10.12 -5.96
CA GLN A 204 12.46 -9.80 -6.73
C GLN A 204 11.18 -10.32 -6.06
N GLU A 205 11.23 -11.48 -5.41
CA GLU A 205 10.14 -12.02 -4.61
C GLU A 205 9.85 -11.17 -3.39
N TRP A 206 10.86 -10.80 -2.60
CA TRP A 206 10.71 -9.91 -1.45
C TRP A 206 10.16 -8.55 -1.85
N LYS A 207 10.67 -7.95 -2.93
CA LYS A 207 10.13 -6.69 -3.46
C LYS A 207 8.65 -6.79 -3.84
N ARG A 208 8.24 -7.91 -4.46
CA ARG A 208 6.82 -8.18 -4.78
C ARG A 208 5.99 -8.39 -3.51
N ALA A 209 6.51 -9.12 -2.54
CA ALA A 209 5.85 -9.36 -1.25
C ALA A 209 5.61 -8.05 -0.51
N MET A 210 6.64 -7.20 -0.34
CA MET A 210 6.50 -5.89 0.31
C MET A 210 5.45 -5.00 -0.37
N LYS A 211 5.45 -4.94 -1.71
CA LYS A 211 4.43 -4.20 -2.48
C LYS A 211 3.02 -4.74 -2.24
N SER A 212 2.85 -6.06 -2.27
CA SER A 212 1.57 -6.71 -2.03
C SER A 212 1.07 -6.45 -0.61
N THR A 213 1.94 -6.61 0.38
CA THR A 213 1.64 -6.38 1.80
C THR A 213 1.20 -4.94 2.08
N CYS A 214 1.94 -3.96 1.55
CA CYS A 214 1.58 -2.55 1.70
C CYS A 214 0.22 -2.24 1.03
N ALA A 215 0.03 -2.69 -0.22
CA ALA A 215 -1.21 -2.46 -0.96
C ALA A 215 -2.43 -3.13 -0.30
N GLU A 216 -2.25 -4.34 0.25
CA GLU A 216 -3.29 -5.03 1.01
C GLU A 216 -3.70 -4.22 2.24
N MET A 217 -2.75 -3.74 3.03
CA MET A 217 -3.07 -3.00 4.25
C MET A 217 -3.69 -1.63 3.94
N GLN A 218 -3.18 -0.92 2.93
CA GLN A 218 -3.81 0.31 2.44
C GLN A 218 -5.25 0.08 1.99
N ARG A 219 -5.53 -1.05 1.31
CA ARG A 219 -6.88 -1.43 0.90
C ARG A 219 -7.79 -1.67 2.10
N LEU A 220 -7.32 -2.40 3.13
CA LEU A 220 -8.10 -2.66 4.34
C LEU A 220 -8.45 -1.38 5.11
N LEU A 221 -7.58 -0.37 5.09
CA LEU A 221 -7.79 0.92 5.76
C LEU A 221 -8.68 1.89 4.98
N LYS A 222 -9.06 1.57 3.73
CA LYS A 222 -9.98 2.43 2.95
C LYS A 222 -11.33 2.52 3.65
N PRO A 223 -11.95 3.72 3.73
CA PRO A 223 -13.21 3.91 4.45
C PRO A 223 -14.37 3.01 3.97
N SER A 224 -14.34 2.58 2.71
CA SER A 224 -15.39 1.75 2.08
C SER A 224 -15.14 0.25 2.12
N THR A 225 -13.97 -0.20 2.56
CA THR A 225 -13.64 -1.64 2.56
C THR A 225 -14.44 -2.36 3.64
N ALA A 226 -14.90 -3.58 3.31
CA ALA A 226 -15.71 -4.35 4.22
C ALA A 226 -14.87 -4.84 5.41
N LEU A 227 -15.26 -4.47 6.64
CA LEU A 227 -14.51 -4.80 7.86
C LEU A 227 -14.35 -6.30 8.09
N LYS A 228 -15.30 -7.12 7.60
CA LYS A 228 -15.23 -8.58 7.66
C LYS A 228 -13.99 -9.17 6.97
N GLU A 229 -13.35 -8.43 6.07
CA GLU A 229 -12.14 -8.86 5.36
C GLU A 229 -10.88 -8.70 6.21
N ALA A 230 -10.90 -7.84 7.24
CA ALA A 230 -9.81 -7.68 8.18
C ALA A 230 -9.99 -8.70 9.33
N THR A 231 -9.24 -9.78 9.35
CA THR A 231 -9.30 -10.74 10.46
C THR A 231 -7.90 -11.09 10.95
N PHE A 232 -7.61 -10.75 12.21
CA PHE A 232 -6.39 -11.13 12.89
C PHE A 232 -6.65 -12.30 13.83
N LYS A 233 -6.11 -13.48 13.50
CA LYS A 233 -6.35 -14.71 14.27
C LYS A 233 -5.88 -14.61 15.72
N GLY A 234 -4.80 -13.89 15.99
CA GLY A 234 -4.25 -13.73 17.34
C GLY A 234 -5.19 -13.03 18.32
N TRP A 235 -6.21 -12.32 17.84
CA TRP A 235 -7.16 -11.57 18.68
C TRP A 235 -8.56 -12.20 18.73
N GLU A 236 -8.77 -13.38 18.13
CA GLU A 236 -10.07 -14.04 18.10
C GLU A 236 -10.60 -14.43 19.50
N GLY A 237 -9.68 -14.72 20.43
CA GLY A 237 -10.00 -14.99 21.83
C GLY A 237 -10.33 -13.75 22.67
N LYS A 238 -10.05 -12.54 22.16
CA LYS A 238 -10.27 -11.28 22.89
C LYS A 238 -11.71 -10.75 22.77
N VAL A 239 -12.53 -11.36 21.90
CA VAL A 239 -13.93 -10.99 21.68
C VAL A 239 -14.83 -12.20 21.91
N LEU A 240 -15.94 -11.96 22.62
CA LEU A 240 -16.96 -13.00 22.82
C LEU A 240 -17.49 -13.52 21.47
N PRO A 241 -17.71 -14.84 21.30
CA PRO A 241 -18.13 -15.42 20.04
C PRO A 241 -19.34 -14.74 19.38
N ARG A 242 -20.33 -14.33 20.19
CA ARG A 242 -21.55 -13.63 19.75
C ARG A 242 -21.31 -12.21 19.23
N GLU A 243 -20.21 -11.58 19.61
CA GLU A 243 -19.88 -10.18 19.24
C GLU A 243 -18.84 -10.11 18.12
N ARG A 244 -18.35 -11.27 17.65
CA ARG A 244 -17.29 -11.32 16.65
C ARG A 244 -17.69 -10.68 15.33
N THR A 245 -18.93 -10.90 14.89
CA THR A 245 -19.49 -10.29 13.68
C THR A 245 -19.45 -8.76 13.72
N LEU A 246 -19.57 -8.18 14.92
CA LEU A 246 -19.59 -6.74 15.12
C LEU A 246 -18.18 -6.14 15.23
N PHE A 247 -17.29 -6.78 16.01
CA PHE A 247 -16.04 -6.16 16.42
C PHE A 247 -14.78 -6.72 15.77
N MET A 248 -14.75 -7.99 15.33
CA MET A 248 -13.48 -8.62 14.88
C MET A 248 -12.82 -7.85 13.76
N GLY A 249 -13.60 -7.42 12.77
CA GLY A 249 -13.11 -6.62 11.66
C GLY A 249 -12.41 -5.34 12.08
N LEU A 250 -13.01 -4.65 13.05
CA LEU A 250 -12.53 -3.36 13.54
C LEU A 250 -11.25 -3.53 14.37
N ILE A 251 -11.27 -4.41 15.37
CA ILE A 251 -10.14 -4.55 16.29
C ILE A 251 -8.91 -5.18 15.63
N SER A 252 -9.10 -5.91 14.53
CA SER A 252 -8.00 -6.55 13.80
C SER A 252 -7.12 -5.57 13.03
N LEU A 253 -7.59 -4.36 12.74
CA LEU A 253 -6.86 -3.43 11.85
C LEU A 253 -5.52 -2.96 12.43
N VAL A 254 -5.45 -2.70 13.73
CA VAL A 254 -4.21 -2.27 14.40
C VAL A 254 -3.16 -3.38 14.41
N PRO A 255 -3.43 -4.59 14.94
CA PRO A 255 -2.44 -5.67 14.93
C PRO A 255 -2.09 -6.16 13.52
N LEU A 256 -3.02 -6.16 12.55
CA LEU A 256 -2.68 -6.44 11.14
C LEU A 256 -1.72 -5.39 10.58
N GLY A 257 -1.96 -4.11 10.89
CA GLY A 257 -1.07 -3.03 10.51
C GLY A 257 0.35 -3.24 11.04
N LEU A 258 0.46 -3.57 12.32
CA LEU A 258 1.74 -3.87 12.96
C LEU A 258 2.45 -5.06 12.32
N GLU A 259 1.74 -6.18 12.10
CA GLU A 259 2.28 -7.35 11.40
C GLU A 259 2.81 -6.94 10.02
N LYS A 260 1.99 -6.27 9.21
CA LYS A 260 2.35 -5.91 7.83
C LYS A 260 3.53 -4.95 7.74
N VAL A 261 3.59 -3.94 8.61
CA VAL A 261 4.71 -2.99 8.64
C VAL A 261 5.98 -3.68 9.13
N SER A 262 5.90 -4.54 10.14
CA SER A 262 7.05 -5.31 10.63
C SER A 262 7.58 -6.30 9.58
N ASP A 263 6.69 -6.95 8.85
CA ASP A 263 7.06 -7.82 7.72
C ASP A 263 7.82 -7.03 6.65
N ILE A 264 7.37 -5.82 6.32
CA ILE A 264 8.06 -4.96 5.34
C ILE A 264 9.45 -4.57 5.85
N ASP A 265 9.58 -4.17 7.11
CA ASP A 265 10.87 -3.81 7.71
C ASP A 265 11.85 -5.00 7.68
N HIS A 266 11.40 -6.19 8.06
CA HIS A 266 12.22 -7.39 8.02
C HIS A 266 12.62 -7.78 6.59
N LEU A 267 11.67 -7.79 5.65
CA LEU A 267 11.94 -8.09 4.24
C LEU A 267 12.89 -7.08 3.61
N LEU A 268 12.84 -5.82 4.04
CA LEU A 268 13.75 -4.79 3.56
C LEU A 268 15.19 -5.04 4.03
N ASP A 269 15.38 -5.49 5.26
CA ASP A 269 16.71 -5.84 5.78
C ASP A 269 17.30 -7.04 5.02
N GLU A 270 16.49 -8.07 4.80
CA GLU A 270 16.85 -9.24 3.98
C GLU A 270 17.18 -8.84 2.53
N TYR A 271 16.36 -7.98 1.91
CA TYR A 271 16.58 -7.50 0.56
C TYR A 271 17.93 -6.78 0.42
N ALA A 272 18.22 -5.90 1.37
CA ALA A 272 19.39 -5.03 1.32
C ALA A 272 20.70 -5.79 1.66
N THR A 273 20.68 -6.70 2.62
CA THR A 273 21.85 -7.50 3.04
C THR A 273 22.38 -8.39 1.92
N ASN A 274 21.53 -8.74 0.94
CA ASN A 274 21.92 -9.50 -0.24
C ASN A 274 22.60 -8.66 -1.34
N PHE A 275 22.96 -7.39 -1.06
CA PHE A 275 23.86 -6.56 -1.85
C PHE A 275 25.18 -6.30 -1.10
N PRO A 276 26.08 -7.30 -1.01
CA PRO A 276 27.32 -7.16 -0.24
C PRO A 276 28.19 -6.01 -0.78
N GLY A 277 28.62 -5.12 0.13
CA GLY A 277 29.51 -3.99 -0.15
C GLY A 277 28.82 -2.70 -0.63
N VAL A 278 27.49 -2.68 -0.77
CA VAL A 278 26.72 -1.46 -1.12
C VAL A 278 26.36 -0.64 0.13
N ILE A 279 26.33 -1.33 1.28
CA ILE A 279 25.84 -0.88 2.58
C ILE A 279 26.96 -0.99 3.59
#